data_AF-A0A969U8C7-F1
#
_entry.id   AF-A0A969U8C7-F1
#
_cell.length_a   1.000
_cell.length_b   1.000
_cell.length_c   1.000
_cell.angle_alpha   90.00
_cell.angle_beta   90.00
_cell.angle_gamma   90.00
#
_symmetry.space_group_name_H-M   'P 1'
#
loop_
_entity.id
_entity.type
_entity.pdbx_description
1 polymer ?
#
loop_
_entity_poly.entity_id
_entity_poly.type
_entity_poly.pdbx_seq_one_letter_code
_entity_poly.pdbx_strand_id
1 'polypeptide(L)'
;MRKLERNNTNQPNSDQIKAYNQGRVQAENDRLNQQHNQLWQQIEEKEGDLAKLQQEVEQTSALVRQEKQEKQGLLQKLKDAIASRNSMSGRLGNMTAQRNKAQGQLKVTIDKLVEANQQVSAIQQEYDQDMEEMAKAYQEMSPAQRSSLSPKLKHLLDQVAKDYEE
;
A
#
# COMPACT_ATOMS: atom_id res chain seq x y z
N MET A 1 102.21 3.46 -68.18
CA MET A 1 101.80 4.06 -66.90
C MET A 1 100.40 4.63 -67.05
N ARG A 2 99.41 4.06 -66.35
CA ARG A 2 98.07 4.65 -66.19
C ARG A 2 98.20 5.97 -65.43
N LYS A 3 97.47 7.01 -65.83
CA LYS A 3 96.99 8.09 -64.94
C LYS A 3 95.81 8.84 -65.59
N LEU A 4 94.64 8.24 -65.34
CA LEU A 4 93.35 8.88 -65.07
C LEU A 4 92.94 10.03 -66.01
N GLU A 5 92.35 9.68 -67.15
CA GLU A 5 91.31 10.52 -67.74
C GLU A 5 90.21 10.68 -66.68
N ARG A 6 90.07 11.92 -66.17
CA ARG A 6 88.96 12.28 -65.30
C ARG A 6 87.70 12.21 -66.16
N ASN A 7 87.07 11.05 -66.16
CA ASN A 7 85.70 10.87 -66.62
C ASN A 7 84.82 11.96 -66.00
N ASN A 8 84.33 12.83 -66.87
CA ASN A 8 83.00 13.42 -66.85
C ASN A 8 82.38 13.56 -65.44
N THR A 9 82.83 14.55 -64.66
CA THR A 9 81.95 15.11 -63.64
C THR A 9 80.96 16.00 -64.37
N ASN A 10 79.87 15.39 -64.83
CA ASN A 10 78.68 16.06 -65.34
C ASN A 10 78.07 16.85 -64.16
N GLN A 11 78.67 18.00 -63.84
CA GLN A 11 78.16 18.88 -62.81
C GLN A 11 76.85 19.47 -63.35
N PRO A 12 75.73 19.26 -62.65
CA PRO A 12 74.44 19.73 -63.13
C PRO A 12 74.51 21.25 -63.35
N ASN A 13 74.03 21.71 -64.51
CA ASN A 13 74.01 23.14 -64.80
C ASN A 13 73.00 23.85 -63.86
N SER A 14 73.12 25.17 -63.70
CA SER A 14 72.29 25.94 -62.76
C SER A 14 70.78 25.73 -63.00
N ASP A 15 70.37 25.52 -64.24
CA ASP A 15 68.96 25.36 -64.62
C ASP A 15 68.41 23.97 -64.25
N GLN A 16 69.24 22.92 -64.34
CA GLN A 16 68.89 21.58 -63.86
C GLN A 16 68.71 21.53 -62.34
N ILE A 17 69.56 22.25 -61.59
CA ILE A 17 69.44 22.35 -60.13
C ILE A 17 68.17 23.13 -59.75
N LYS A 18 67.87 24.23 -60.44
CA LYS A 18 66.64 25.01 -60.22
C LYS A 18 65.38 24.19 -60.52
N ALA A 19 65.35 23.49 -61.66
CA ALA A 19 64.22 22.65 -62.05
C ALA A 19 63.98 21.51 -61.05
N TYR A 20 65.05 20.84 -60.58
CA TYR A 20 64.96 19.80 -59.56
C TYR A 20 64.43 20.34 -58.22
N ASN A 21 64.94 21.48 -57.76
CA ASN A 21 64.48 22.12 -56.53
C ASN A 21 63.02 22.59 -56.65
N GLN A 22 62.62 23.13 -57.80
CA GLN A 22 61.25 23.56 -58.05
C GLN A 22 60.28 22.37 -58.07
N GLY A 23 60.67 21.25 -58.70
CA GLY A 23 59.88 20.02 -58.68
C GLY A 23 59.73 19.43 -57.28
N ARG A 24 60.77 19.48 -56.45
CA ARG A 24 60.70 19.07 -55.04
C ARG A 24 59.75 19.93 -54.23
N VAL A 25 59.83 21.25 -54.37
CA VAL A 25 58.94 22.20 -53.68
C VAL A 25 57.49 21.97 -54.10
N GLN A 26 57.24 21.73 -55.39
CA GLN A 26 55.89 21.43 -55.88
C GLN A 26 55.34 20.13 -55.28
N ALA A 27 56.13 19.05 -55.28
CA ALA A 27 55.72 17.78 -54.69
C ALA A 27 55.45 17.87 -53.18
N GLU A 28 56.22 18.69 -52.46
CA GLU A 28 56.01 18.94 -51.04
C GLU A 28 54.74 19.76 -50.79
N ASN A 29 54.48 20.80 -51.60
CA ASN A 29 53.23 21.56 -51.56
C ASN A 29 52.01 20.67 -51.87
N ASP A 30 52.09 19.81 -52.88
CA ASP A 30 51.00 18.89 -53.25
C ASP A 30 50.71 17.90 -52.11
N ARG A 31 51.76 17.37 -51.46
CA ARG A 31 51.63 16.52 -50.28
C ARG A 31 50.99 17.25 -49.11
N LEU A 32 51.46 18.46 -48.80
CA LEU A 32 50.90 19.27 -47.71
C LEU A 32 49.43 19.63 -47.97
N ASN A 33 49.08 19.96 -49.22
CA ASN A 33 47.70 20.23 -49.62
C ASN A 33 46.81 18.98 -49.46
N GLN A 34 47.31 17.79 -49.81
CA GLN A 34 46.58 16.54 -49.57
C GLN A 34 46.37 16.28 -48.07
N GLN A 35 47.40 16.46 -47.24
CA GLN A 35 47.29 16.31 -45.79
C GLN A 35 46.33 17.32 -45.17
N HIS A 36 46.39 18.57 -45.61
CA HIS A 36 45.48 19.63 -45.18
C HIS A 36 44.02 19.26 -45.51
N ASN A 37 43.74 18.81 -46.74
CA ASN A 37 42.40 18.42 -47.14
C ASN A 37 41.89 17.20 -46.36
N GLN A 38 42.75 16.22 -46.09
CA GLN A 38 42.40 15.07 -45.25
C GLN A 38 42.06 15.47 -43.81
N LEU A 39 42.84 16.36 -43.21
CA LEU A 39 42.58 16.87 -41.87
C LEU A 39 41.27 17.66 -41.81
N TRP A 40 40.96 18.47 -42.84
CA TRP A 40 39.69 19.17 -42.92
C TRP A 40 38.49 18.23 -43.00
N GLN A 41 38.56 17.18 -43.82
CA GLN A 41 37.50 16.17 -43.88
C GLN A 41 37.31 15.48 -42.53
N GLN A 42 38.41 15.15 -41.84
CA GLN A 42 38.33 14.56 -40.49
C GLN A 42 37.70 15.51 -39.47
N ILE A 43 37.99 16.82 -39.55
CA ILE A 43 37.37 17.82 -38.67
C ILE A 43 35.86 17.88 -38.93
N GLU A 44 35.45 17.96 -40.21
CA GLU A 44 34.04 18.02 -40.59
C GLU A 44 33.27 16.78 -40.13
N GLU A 45 33.85 15.58 -40.31
CA GLU A 45 33.29 14.33 -39.79
C GLU A 45 33.12 14.36 -38.26
N LYS A 46 34.15 14.84 -37.54
CA LYS A 46 34.12 14.90 -36.07
C LYS A 46 33.14 15.94 -35.54
N GLU A 47 32.96 17.06 -36.22
CA GLU A 47 31.94 18.05 -35.90
C GLU A 47 30.53 17.46 -36.10
N GLY A 48 30.32 16.69 -37.17
CA GLY A 48 29.07 15.96 -37.41
C GLY A 48 28.77 14.92 -36.34
N ASP A 49 29.76 14.13 -35.93
CA ASP A 49 29.63 13.15 -34.85
C ASP A 49 29.33 13.84 -33.50
N LEU A 50 30.00 14.96 -33.22
CA LEU A 50 29.78 15.73 -31.99
C LEU A 50 28.35 16.27 -31.93
N ALA A 51 27.82 16.79 -33.04
CA ALA A 51 26.46 17.29 -33.11
C ALA A 51 25.42 16.18 -32.84
N LYS A 52 25.63 14.98 -33.42
CA LYS A 52 24.77 13.81 -33.15
C LYS A 52 24.81 13.42 -31.68
N LEU A 53 26.01 13.34 -31.09
CA LEU A 53 26.17 12.98 -29.69
C LEU A 53 25.52 14.00 -28.75
N GLN A 54 25.64 15.30 -29.05
CA GLN A 54 24.97 16.35 -28.29
C GLN A 54 23.45 16.20 -28.33
N GLN A 55 22.89 15.91 -29.51
CA GLN A 55 21.46 15.66 -29.67
C GLN A 55 21.01 14.41 -28.88
N GLU A 56 21.75 13.31 -28.94
CA GLU A 56 21.45 12.09 -28.19
C GLU A 56 21.49 12.32 -26.67
N VAL A 57 22.48 13.08 -26.19
CA VAL A 57 22.61 13.44 -24.77
C VAL A 57 21.43 14.29 -24.31
N GLU A 58 20.99 15.25 -25.12
CA GLU A 58 19.85 16.10 -24.81
C GLU A 58 18.54 15.29 -24.71
N GLN A 59 18.29 14.43 -25.70
CA GLN A 59 17.12 13.54 -25.72
C GLN A 59 17.11 12.60 -24.52
N THR A 60 18.24 11.95 -24.24
CA THR A 60 18.38 11.02 -23.11
C THR A 60 18.19 11.77 -21.79
N SER A 61 18.74 12.97 -21.66
CA SER A 61 18.59 13.79 -20.46
C SER A 61 17.14 14.21 -20.23
N ALA A 62 16.40 14.53 -21.28
CA ALA A 62 14.98 14.83 -21.19
C ALA A 62 14.16 13.62 -20.72
N LEU A 63 14.41 12.43 -21.31
CA LEU A 63 13.77 11.19 -20.91
C LEU A 63 14.04 10.84 -19.43
N VAL A 64 15.29 10.94 -19.00
CA VAL A 64 15.68 10.67 -17.60
C VAL A 64 14.98 11.64 -16.63
N ARG A 65 14.84 12.92 -17.00
CA ARG A 65 14.10 13.89 -16.19
C ARG A 65 12.63 13.54 -16.08
N GLN A 66 11.99 13.17 -17.19
CA GLN A 66 10.59 12.76 -17.21
C GLN A 66 10.38 11.51 -16.36
N GLU A 67 11.16 10.45 -16.56
CA GLU A 67 11.03 9.23 -15.77
C GLU A 67 11.23 9.49 -14.27
N LYS A 68 12.17 10.37 -13.91
CA LYS A 68 12.40 10.73 -12.51
C LYS A 68 11.17 11.41 -11.90
N GLN A 69 10.53 12.34 -12.63
CA GLN A 69 9.31 13.00 -12.19
C GLN A 69 8.15 12.02 -12.03
N GLU A 70 7.96 11.12 -13.00
CA GLU A 70 6.93 10.08 -12.94
C GLU A 70 7.13 9.14 -11.76
N LYS A 71 8.36 8.64 -11.56
CA LYS A 71 8.73 7.77 -10.43
C LYS A 71 8.53 8.48 -9.09
N GLN A 72 8.85 9.76 -8.99
CA GLN A 72 8.58 10.56 -7.78
C GLN A 72 7.07 10.68 -7.51
N GLY A 73 6.26 10.93 -8.55
CA GLY A 73 4.80 10.96 -8.43
C GLY A 73 4.21 9.62 -7.96
N LEU A 74 4.70 8.50 -8.52
CA LEU A 74 4.30 7.16 -8.08
C LEU A 74 4.70 6.87 -6.63
N LEU A 75 5.90 7.27 -6.23
CA LEU A 75 6.38 7.11 -4.86
C LEU A 75 5.54 7.91 -3.86
N GLN A 76 5.09 9.11 -4.23
CA GLN A 76 4.19 9.89 -3.39
C GLN A 76 2.82 9.20 -3.25
N LYS A 77 2.23 8.75 -4.35
CA LYS A 77 0.96 7.99 -4.33
C LYS A 77 1.06 6.74 -3.45
N LEU A 78 2.19 6.03 -3.51
CA LEU A 78 2.44 4.87 -2.67
C LEU A 78 2.49 5.24 -1.18
N LYS A 79 3.19 6.31 -0.82
CA LYS A 79 3.23 6.81 0.56
C LYS A 79 1.84 7.18 1.08
N ASP A 80 1.05 7.86 0.27
CA ASP A 80 -0.31 8.27 0.63
C ASP A 80 -1.21 7.03 0.83
N ALA A 81 -1.09 6.03 -0.05
CA ALA A 81 -1.80 4.76 0.08
C ALA A 81 -1.41 4.00 1.36
N ILE A 82 -0.12 3.98 1.72
CA ILE A 82 0.37 3.36 2.97
C ILE A 82 -0.20 4.10 4.19
N ALA A 83 -0.17 5.44 4.19
CA ALA A 83 -0.72 6.24 5.28
C ALA A 83 -2.23 5.99 5.47
N SER A 84 -2.98 5.94 4.36
CA SER A 84 -4.41 5.61 4.36
C SER A 84 -4.66 4.21 4.91
N ARG A 85 -3.92 3.20 4.44
CA ARG A 85 -4.00 1.83 4.95
C ARG A 85 -3.76 1.77 6.45
N ASN A 86 -2.72 2.43 6.95
CA ASN A 86 -2.40 2.43 8.38
C ASN A 86 -3.51 3.07 9.21
N SER A 87 -4.10 4.16 8.73
CA SER A 87 -5.26 4.80 9.36
C SER A 87 -6.47 3.85 9.43
N MET A 88 -6.79 3.18 8.31
CA MET A 88 -7.89 2.21 8.26
C MET A 88 -7.65 1.02 9.19
N SER A 89 -6.44 0.47 9.22
CA SER A 89 -6.06 -0.61 10.14
C SER A 89 -6.25 -0.20 11.60
N GLY A 90 -5.88 1.04 11.96
CA GLY A 90 -6.12 1.58 13.30
C GLY A 90 -7.61 1.69 13.64
N ARG A 91 -8.43 2.19 12.71
CA ARG A 91 -9.90 2.25 12.88
C ARG A 91 -10.51 0.85 13.05
N LEU A 92 -10.08 -0.11 12.24
CA LEU A 92 -10.54 -1.51 12.31
C LEU A 92 -10.16 -2.16 13.64
N GLY A 93 -8.94 -1.90 14.15
CA GLY A 93 -8.51 -2.33 15.48
C GLY A 93 -9.42 -1.78 16.58
N ASN A 94 -9.72 -0.49 16.54
CA ASN A 94 -10.62 0.15 17.50
C ASN A 94 -12.05 -0.43 17.44
N MET A 95 -12.60 -0.63 16.23
CA MET A 95 -13.92 -1.24 16.06
C MET A 95 -13.96 -2.67 16.60
N THR A 96 -12.88 -3.44 16.38
CA THR A 96 -12.76 -4.80 16.92
C THR A 96 -12.75 -4.80 18.45
N ALA A 97 -12.01 -3.88 19.07
CA ALA A 97 -11.99 -3.73 20.52
C ALA A 97 -13.37 -3.32 21.07
N GLN A 98 -14.06 -2.37 20.42
CA GLN A 98 -15.42 -1.97 20.79
C GLN A 98 -16.41 -3.12 20.67
N ARG A 99 -16.37 -3.88 19.57
CA ARG A 99 -17.21 -5.08 19.38
C ARG A 99 -16.97 -6.09 20.50
N ASN A 100 -15.72 -6.40 20.81
CA ASN A 100 -15.41 -7.38 21.87
C ASN A 100 -15.90 -6.90 23.24
N LYS A 101 -15.77 -5.61 23.55
CA LYS A 101 -16.31 -5.01 24.78
C LYS A 101 -17.84 -5.14 24.84
N ALA A 102 -18.53 -4.79 23.76
CA ALA A 102 -19.98 -4.90 23.67
C ALA A 102 -20.46 -6.36 23.80
N GLN A 103 -19.76 -7.31 23.19
CA GLN A 103 -20.06 -8.74 23.35
C GLN A 103 -19.87 -9.22 24.79
N GLY A 104 -18.80 -8.78 25.47
CA GLY A 104 -18.60 -9.07 26.89
C GLY A 104 -19.71 -8.51 27.77
N GLN A 105 -20.12 -7.27 27.52
CA GLN A 105 -21.25 -6.65 28.23
C GLN A 105 -22.57 -7.39 27.98
N LEU A 106 -22.84 -7.76 26.71
CA LEU A 106 -24.03 -8.51 26.34
C LEU A 106 -24.08 -9.86 27.07
N LYS A 107 -22.95 -10.58 27.13
CA LYS A 107 -22.86 -11.84 27.87
C LYS A 107 -23.24 -11.65 29.34
N VAL A 108 -22.65 -10.66 30.02
CA VAL A 108 -22.96 -10.37 31.42
C VAL A 108 -24.44 -10.04 31.61
N THR A 109 -25.04 -9.28 30.70
CA THR A 109 -26.47 -8.97 30.76
C THR A 109 -27.34 -10.20 30.56
N ILE A 110 -26.98 -11.10 29.65
CA ILE A 110 -27.68 -12.37 29.45
C ILE A 110 -27.59 -13.24 30.71
N ASP A 111 -26.39 -13.38 31.28
CA ASP A 111 -26.17 -14.17 32.50
C ASP A 111 -27.07 -13.66 33.64
N LYS A 112 -27.15 -12.32 33.84
CA LYS A 112 -28.05 -11.70 34.82
C LYS A 112 -29.53 -11.91 34.52
N LEU A 113 -29.93 -11.89 33.26
CA LEU A 113 -31.32 -12.12 32.86
C LEU A 113 -31.74 -13.56 33.13
N VAL A 114 -30.83 -14.52 32.91
CA VAL A 114 -31.04 -15.92 33.27
C VAL A 114 -31.21 -16.08 34.78
N GLU A 115 -30.34 -15.46 35.58
CA GLU A 115 -30.45 -15.48 37.05
C GLU A 115 -31.77 -14.86 37.52
N ALA A 116 -32.17 -13.71 36.97
CA ALA A 116 -33.44 -13.06 37.31
C ALA A 116 -34.64 -13.93 36.93
N ASN A 117 -34.62 -14.57 35.75
CA ASN A 117 -35.69 -15.49 35.34
C ASN A 117 -35.77 -16.71 36.26
N GLN A 118 -34.64 -17.27 36.69
CA GLN A 118 -34.62 -18.36 37.67
C GLN A 118 -35.23 -17.94 39.01
N GLN A 119 -34.92 -16.73 39.48
CA GLN A 119 -35.51 -16.19 40.72
C GLN A 119 -37.02 -15.99 40.59
N VAL A 120 -37.49 -15.44 39.47
CA VAL A 120 -38.93 -15.28 39.23
C VAL A 120 -39.64 -16.63 39.19
N SER A 121 -39.07 -17.63 38.54
CA SER A 121 -39.64 -18.98 38.53
C SER A 121 -39.69 -19.61 39.92
N ALA A 122 -38.66 -19.42 40.75
CA ALA A 122 -38.65 -19.93 42.12
C ALA A 122 -39.74 -19.25 42.97
N ILE A 123 -39.86 -17.92 42.89
CA ILE A 123 -40.90 -17.15 43.60
C ILE A 123 -42.30 -17.60 43.14
N GLN A 124 -42.49 -17.84 41.85
CA GLN A 124 -43.77 -18.31 41.34
C GLN A 124 -44.11 -19.71 41.89
N GLN A 125 -43.14 -20.62 41.96
CA GLN A 125 -43.34 -21.94 42.55
C GLN A 125 -43.68 -21.87 44.04
N GLU A 126 -42.97 -21.02 44.81
CA GLU A 126 -43.27 -20.78 46.22
C GLU A 126 -44.68 -20.21 46.40
N TYR A 127 -45.06 -19.23 45.57
CA TYR A 127 -46.42 -18.66 45.58
C TYR A 127 -47.50 -19.70 45.27
N ASP A 128 -47.29 -20.52 44.23
CA ASP A 128 -48.26 -21.55 43.86
C ASP A 128 -48.39 -22.61 44.97
N GLN A 129 -47.28 -23.00 45.60
CA GLN A 129 -47.31 -23.91 46.75
C GLN A 129 -48.06 -23.31 47.95
N ASP A 130 -47.77 -22.06 48.32
CA ASP A 130 -48.47 -21.37 49.42
C ASP A 130 -49.98 -21.30 49.18
N MET A 131 -50.39 -21.05 47.93
CA MET A 131 -51.80 -20.96 47.54
C MET A 131 -52.49 -22.33 47.54
N GLU A 132 -51.81 -23.39 47.09
CA GLU A 132 -52.30 -24.77 47.22
C GLU A 132 -52.47 -25.19 48.68
N GLU A 133 -51.48 -24.89 49.54
CA GLU A 133 -51.54 -25.19 50.98
C GLU A 133 -52.72 -24.45 51.64
N MET A 134 -52.96 -23.19 51.27
CA MET A 134 -54.10 -22.41 51.75
C MET A 134 -55.44 -22.98 51.27
N ALA A 135 -55.53 -23.37 50.00
CA ALA A 135 -56.71 -24.00 49.42
C ALA A 135 -57.06 -25.31 50.14
N LYS A 136 -56.07 -26.20 50.34
CA LYS A 136 -56.22 -27.46 51.07
C LYS A 136 -56.65 -27.23 52.51
N ALA A 137 -55.98 -26.34 53.24
CA ALA A 137 -56.34 -26.01 54.62
C ALA A 137 -57.78 -25.52 54.73
N TYR A 138 -58.24 -24.68 53.78
CA TYR A 138 -59.62 -24.23 53.73
C TYR A 138 -60.61 -25.37 53.43
N GLN A 139 -60.28 -26.25 52.48
CA GLN A 139 -61.06 -27.44 52.15
C GLN A 139 -61.16 -28.46 53.29
N GLU A 140 -60.18 -28.49 54.20
CA GLU A 140 -60.22 -29.34 55.38
C GLU A 140 -61.01 -28.73 56.55
N MET A 141 -61.28 -27.41 56.53
CA MET A 141 -62.11 -26.77 57.56
C MET A 141 -63.53 -27.32 57.57
N SER A 142 -64.06 -27.57 58.78
CA SER A 142 -65.44 -28.02 58.95
C SER A 142 -66.47 -26.97 58.50
N PRO A 143 -67.70 -27.36 58.11
CA PRO A 143 -68.74 -26.43 57.69
C PRO A 143 -69.08 -25.36 58.75
N ALA A 144 -68.98 -25.71 60.03
CA ALA A 144 -69.19 -24.77 61.14
C ALA A 144 -68.09 -23.70 61.21
N GLN A 145 -66.83 -24.08 60.99
CA GLN A 145 -65.70 -23.15 60.96
C GLN A 145 -65.72 -22.27 59.70
N ARG A 146 -66.16 -22.77 58.55
CA ARG A 146 -66.33 -21.93 57.35
C ARG A 146 -67.47 -20.93 57.48
N SER A 147 -68.50 -21.27 58.25
CA SER A 147 -69.66 -20.40 58.48
C SER A 147 -69.39 -19.28 59.48
N SER A 148 -68.32 -19.39 60.30
CA SER A 148 -67.89 -18.32 61.20
C SER A 148 -66.98 -17.28 60.54
N LEU A 149 -66.52 -17.53 59.30
CA LEU A 149 -65.72 -16.58 58.53
C LEU A 149 -66.58 -15.42 58.02
N SER A 150 -65.98 -14.24 57.92
CA SER A 150 -66.66 -13.10 57.29
C SER A 150 -67.00 -13.41 55.81
N PRO A 151 -68.11 -12.88 55.27
CA PRO A 151 -68.53 -13.18 53.89
C PRO A 151 -67.46 -12.87 52.85
N LYS A 152 -66.70 -11.78 53.03
CA LYS A 152 -65.62 -11.38 52.12
C LYS A 152 -64.45 -12.36 52.14
N LEU A 153 -64.03 -12.80 53.33
CA LEU A 153 -62.94 -13.76 53.48
C LEU A 153 -63.34 -15.13 52.95
N LYS A 154 -64.57 -15.55 53.22
CA LYS A 154 -65.13 -16.79 52.69
C LYS A 154 -65.11 -16.81 51.16
N HIS A 155 -65.59 -15.74 50.53
CA HIS A 155 -65.63 -15.63 49.07
C HIS A 155 -64.23 -15.68 48.43
N LEU A 156 -63.23 -15.01 49.03
CA LEU A 156 -61.85 -15.05 48.56
C LEU A 156 -61.25 -16.46 48.68
N LEU A 157 -61.49 -17.16 49.79
CA LEU A 157 -60.99 -18.51 49.99
C LEU A 157 -61.73 -19.55 49.12
N ASP A 158 -63.03 -19.37 48.89
CA ASP A 158 -63.79 -20.17 47.92
C ASP A 158 -63.21 -20.01 46.51
N GLN A 159 -62.78 -18.80 46.14
CA GLN A 159 -62.15 -18.54 44.84
C GLN A 159 -60.75 -19.16 44.75
N VAL A 160 -59.90 -18.98 45.77
CA VAL A 160 -58.57 -19.62 45.82
C VAL A 160 -58.68 -21.14 45.79
N ALA A 161 -59.60 -21.73 46.55
CA ALA A 161 -59.83 -23.17 46.53
C ALA A 161 -60.26 -23.69 45.15
N LYS A 162 -61.06 -22.90 44.42
CA LYS A 162 -61.49 -23.24 43.07
C LYS A 162 -60.39 -23.06 42.01
N ASP A 163 -59.58 -22.01 42.14
CA ASP A 163 -58.50 -21.72 41.19
C ASP A 163 -57.35 -22.75 41.30
N TYR A 164 -57.25 -23.45 42.43
CA TYR A 164 -56.27 -24.51 42.74
C TYR A 164 -56.93 -25.88 43.00
N GLU A 165 -58.15 -26.10 42.49
CA GLU A 165 -58.79 -27.41 42.44
C GLU A 165 -58.19 -28.21 41.26
N GLU A 166 -57.56 -29.36 41.54
CA GLU A 166 -57.07 -30.31 40.51
C GLU A 166 -58.20 -30.87 39.62
#